data_AF-A0AB35UKS2-F1
#
_entry.id   AF-A0AB35UKS2-F1
#
_cell.length_a   1.000
_cell.length_b   1.000
_cell.length_c   1.000
_cell.angle_alpha   90.00
_cell.angle_beta   90.00
_cell.angle_gamma   90.00
#
_symmetry.space_group_name_H-M   'P 1'
#
loop_
_entity.id
_entity.type
_entity.pdbx_description
1 polymer ?
#
loop_
_entity_poly.entity_id
_entity_poly.type
_entity_poly.pdbx_seq_one_letter_code
_entity_poly.pdbx_strand_id
1 'polypeptide(L)'
;MKNKLTSVQTSEVISNNMRFNYILLEDHSYFIESYIKNLNLPVRFNIEHFHFCITGPDKKHMEFVDADNLRARGNQIYKIYDQIQDILNENNYAGNHFLIKVDNSKKIGVIFSPLENPLCSPLDIAKKIHAIKPYVEKKYYRYLATSLVTNYEGYGNIHKAYKDADNLNKFIFFHFFDQIITPEIMTNLCIPCTFYAIHQNVNRWLDAFCNGNINEVNADIDYLFLELIANSYDYLQFSSAYSLCKSHIDLFIQVYKLSPDSSEIKRIDAYDAIEDYVSDLKLTVKNIMNQIHTFFTPRVFFALGYIQNNYMHDISLSSIADYLHIYPTTISSEFNKEVLCSVSEYISNCRIQKACDLLKRSSFSIEMIAKKIGFTSERYFSHIFKEKMGCAPSQYRRHKYADK
;
A
#
# COMPACT_ATOMS: atom_id res chain seq x y z
N MET A 1 47.17 -3.66 -22.42
CA MET A 1 46.14 -3.69 -23.48
C MET A 1 44.80 -4.33 -23.07
N LYS A 2 44.73 -5.26 -22.11
CA LYS A 2 43.45 -5.81 -21.59
C LYS A 2 42.50 -4.78 -20.93
N ASN A 3 43.02 -3.70 -20.33
CA ASN A 3 42.21 -2.67 -19.66
C ASN A 3 41.51 -1.66 -20.60
N LYS A 4 41.87 -1.58 -21.88
CA LYS A 4 41.21 -0.68 -22.86
C LYS A 4 40.00 -1.36 -23.51
N LEU A 5 40.08 -2.66 -23.84
CA LEU A 5 38.97 -3.42 -24.41
C LEU A 5 37.78 -3.56 -23.46
N THR A 6 38.02 -3.86 -22.18
CA THR A 6 36.96 -3.90 -21.16
C THR A 6 36.33 -2.51 -20.96
N SER A 7 37.11 -1.42 -20.99
CA SER A 7 36.57 -0.06 -20.86
C SER A 7 35.71 0.39 -22.05
N VAL A 8 36.03 -0.06 -23.27
CA VAL A 8 35.28 0.26 -24.50
C VAL A 8 33.98 -0.55 -24.58
N GLN A 9 34.02 -1.85 -24.27
CA GLN A 9 32.83 -2.69 -24.14
C GLN A 9 31.87 -2.15 -23.06
N THR A 10 32.41 -1.64 -21.95
CA THR A 10 31.60 -1.01 -20.89
C THR A 10 30.91 0.26 -21.40
N SER A 11 31.60 1.12 -22.16
CA SER A 11 31.03 2.35 -22.72
C SER A 11 29.94 2.09 -23.77
N GLU A 12 30.14 1.11 -24.64
CA GLU A 12 29.18 0.76 -25.69
C GLU A 12 27.92 0.12 -25.13
N VAL A 13 28.06 -0.80 -24.15
CA VAL A 13 26.91 -1.38 -23.47
C VAL A 13 26.13 -0.32 -22.69
N ILE A 14 26.80 0.61 -22.01
CA ILE A 14 26.12 1.74 -21.34
C ILE A 14 25.36 2.61 -22.36
N SER A 15 25.98 2.93 -23.48
CA SER A 15 25.36 3.71 -24.56
C SER A 15 24.13 3.00 -25.13
N ASN A 16 24.24 1.72 -25.46
CA ASN A 16 23.13 0.93 -26.01
C ASN A 16 21.98 0.79 -25.00
N ASN A 17 22.30 0.60 -23.73
CA ASN A 17 21.32 0.57 -22.64
C ASN A 17 20.54 1.90 -22.55
N MET A 18 21.21 3.06 -22.61
CA MET A 18 20.54 4.36 -22.61
C MET A 18 19.62 4.54 -23.85
N ARG A 19 20.04 4.05 -25.01
CA ARG A 19 19.26 4.11 -26.25
C ARG A 19 18.01 3.23 -26.21
N PHE A 20 18.11 2.01 -25.66
CA PHE A 20 16.93 1.17 -25.44
C PHE A 20 15.92 1.81 -24.49
N ASN A 21 16.39 2.50 -23.44
CA ASN A 21 15.51 3.25 -22.54
C ASN A 21 14.77 4.40 -23.22
N TYR A 22 15.39 5.06 -24.21
CA TYR A 22 14.71 6.07 -25.02
C TYR A 22 13.56 5.45 -25.83
N ILE A 23 13.80 4.29 -26.45
CA ILE A 23 12.78 3.55 -27.21
C ILE A 23 11.62 3.12 -26.31
N LEU A 24 11.88 2.79 -25.04
CA LEU A 24 10.82 2.47 -24.08
C LEU A 24 9.92 3.66 -23.72
N LEU A 25 10.36 4.90 -23.94
CA LEU A 25 9.58 6.12 -23.65
C LEU A 25 8.79 6.63 -24.85
N GLU A 26 9.22 6.31 -26.06
CA GLU A 26 8.64 6.77 -27.32
C GLU A 26 7.48 5.86 -27.73
N ASP A 27 6.31 6.39 -28.08
CA ASP A 27 5.15 5.61 -28.52
C ASP A 27 4.93 5.67 -30.04
N HIS A 28 5.72 6.46 -30.75
CA HIS A 28 5.64 6.61 -32.20
C HIS A 28 6.62 5.69 -32.95
N SER A 29 6.06 4.78 -33.76
CA SER A 29 6.80 3.78 -34.54
C SER A 29 7.89 4.38 -35.45
N TYR A 30 7.59 5.47 -36.15
CA TYR A 30 8.52 6.13 -37.07
C TYR A 30 9.75 6.68 -36.35
N PHE A 31 9.57 7.24 -35.14
CA PHE A 31 10.69 7.75 -34.35
C PHE A 31 11.55 6.60 -33.84
N ILE A 32 10.95 5.51 -33.36
CA ILE A 32 11.70 4.32 -32.91
C ILE A 32 12.50 3.71 -34.07
N GLU A 33 11.87 3.51 -35.23
CA GLU A 33 12.52 2.95 -36.42
C GLU A 33 13.66 3.84 -36.91
N SER A 34 13.40 5.14 -37.07
CA SER A 34 14.39 6.14 -37.45
C SER A 34 15.55 6.17 -36.46
N TYR A 35 15.27 6.13 -35.16
CA TYR A 35 16.27 6.14 -34.10
C TYR A 35 17.17 4.89 -34.15
N ILE A 36 16.58 3.70 -34.30
CA ILE A 36 17.32 2.43 -34.41
C ILE A 36 18.22 2.45 -35.65
N LYS A 37 17.68 2.83 -36.81
CA LYS A 37 18.40 2.85 -38.08
C LYS A 37 19.51 3.91 -38.11
N ASN A 38 19.20 5.13 -37.70
CA ASN A 38 20.15 6.25 -37.79
C ASN A 38 21.27 6.18 -36.74
N LEU A 39 21.02 5.56 -35.58
CA LEU A 39 22.05 5.40 -34.53
C LEU A 39 22.78 4.06 -34.58
N ASN A 40 22.47 3.21 -35.58
CA ASN A 40 23.00 1.86 -35.71
C ASN A 40 22.88 1.07 -34.39
N LEU A 41 21.71 1.13 -33.74
CA LEU A 41 21.48 0.37 -32.51
C LEU A 41 21.46 -1.13 -32.84
N PRO A 42 22.28 -1.98 -32.20
CA PRO A 42 22.33 -3.40 -32.52
C PRO A 42 21.09 -4.12 -31.99
N VAL A 43 20.07 -4.24 -32.85
CA VAL A 43 18.88 -5.06 -32.61
C VAL A 43 19.20 -6.50 -32.95
N ARG A 44 19.09 -7.38 -31.96
CA ARG A 44 19.43 -8.82 -32.02
C ARG A 44 18.19 -9.71 -31.93
N PHE A 45 17.01 -9.15 -32.11
CA PHE A 45 15.75 -9.89 -32.19
C PHE A 45 15.05 -9.57 -33.51
N ASN A 46 14.11 -10.41 -33.92
CA ASN A 46 13.27 -10.17 -35.07
C ASN A 46 12.17 -9.16 -34.70
N ILE A 47 12.16 -8.00 -35.35
CA ILE A 47 11.15 -6.96 -35.12
C ILE A 47 9.76 -7.38 -35.59
N GLU A 48 9.66 -8.32 -36.53
CA GLU A 48 8.38 -8.84 -37.04
C GLU A 48 7.72 -9.80 -36.04
N HIS A 49 8.49 -10.37 -35.10
CA HIS A 49 7.96 -11.24 -34.07
C HIS A 49 8.87 -11.29 -32.84
N PHE A 50 8.45 -10.65 -31.75
CA PHE A 50 9.20 -10.63 -30.50
C PHE A 50 8.34 -10.77 -29.25
N HIS A 51 9.04 -11.07 -28.16
CA HIS A 51 8.53 -11.17 -26.79
C HIS A 51 9.30 -10.19 -25.91
N PHE A 52 8.68 -9.79 -24.80
CA PHE A 52 9.29 -8.89 -23.83
C PHE A 52 9.12 -9.47 -22.43
N CYS A 53 10.21 -9.59 -21.68
CA CYS A 53 10.12 -9.86 -20.25
C CYS A 53 10.83 -8.78 -19.42
N ILE A 54 10.26 -8.48 -18.25
CA ILE A 54 10.88 -7.65 -17.22
C ILE A 54 11.16 -8.54 -16.02
N THR A 55 12.38 -8.51 -15.51
CA THR A 55 12.80 -9.30 -14.34
C THR A 55 13.66 -8.47 -13.40
N GLY A 56 13.76 -8.92 -12.14
CA GLY A 56 14.59 -8.32 -11.12
C GLY A 56 13.81 -7.59 -10.03
N PRO A 57 14.49 -7.28 -8.92
CA PRO A 57 13.88 -6.69 -7.73
C PRO A 57 13.36 -5.27 -7.99
N ASP A 58 12.42 -4.83 -7.14
CA ASP A 58 12.11 -3.42 -7.03
C ASP A 58 13.34 -2.63 -6.55
N LYS A 59 13.49 -1.38 -7.02
CA LYS A 59 14.58 -0.49 -6.62
C LYS A 59 14.70 -0.35 -5.11
N LYS A 60 13.60 -0.35 -4.36
CA LYS A 60 13.64 -0.21 -2.89
C LYS A 60 14.35 -1.39 -2.19
N HIS A 61 14.46 -2.54 -2.89
CA HIS A 61 15.16 -3.74 -2.42
C HIS A 61 16.51 -3.95 -3.07
N MET A 62 16.91 -3.09 -4.02
CA MET A 62 18.25 -3.10 -4.61
C MET A 62 19.28 -2.50 -3.64
N GLU A 63 19.40 -3.11 -2.46
CA GLU A 63 20.59 -3.00 -1.64
C GLU A 63 21.58 -4.06 -2.14
N PHE A 64 22.64 -3.60 -2.79
CA PHE A 64 23.74 -4.48 -3.17
C PHE A 64 24.40 -4.98 -1.90
N VAL A 65 24.04 -6.18 -1.49
CA VAL A 65 24.72 -6.95 -0.44
C VAL A 65 26.21 -6.95 -0.81
N ASP A 66 27.02 -6.27 0.00
CA ASP A 66 28.49 -6.20 -0.11
C ASP A 66 29.09 -5.53 -1.36
N ALA A 67 28.59 -4.38 -1.80
CA ALA A 67 29.31 -3.55 -2.77
C ALA A 67 29.75 -2.20 -2.17
N ASP A 68 30.94 -2.19 -1.55
CA ASP A 68 31.65 -0.99 -1.08
C ASP A 68 31.94 0.03 -2.19
N ASN A 69 31.71 -0.31 -3.47
CA ASN A 69 31.96 0.61 -4.58
C ASN A 69 31.12 0.35 -5.85
N LEU A 70 30.85 1.42 -6.62
CA LEU A 70 30.05 1.42 -7.86
C LEU A 70 30.51 0.42 -8.93
N ARG A 71 31.81 0.11 -8.98
CA ARG A 71 32.39 -0.86 -9.94
C ARG A 71 31.96 -2.31 -9.66
N ALA A 72 31.83 -2.70 -8.40
CA ALA A 72 31.38 -4.04 -8.04
C ALA A 72 29.92 -4.27 -8.46
N ARG A 73 29.08 -3.23 -8.33
CA ARG A 73 27.68 -3.22 -8.79
C ARG A 73 27.56 -3.40 -10.30
N GLY A 74 28.42 -2.73 -11.08
CA GLY A 74 28.47 -2.88 -12.54
C GLY A 74 28.82 -4.31 -12.95
N ASN A 75 29.88 -4.88 -12.37
CA ASN A 75 30.34 -6.24 -12.68
C ASN A 75 29.28 -7.32 -12.39
N GLN A 76 28.43 -7.10 -11.39
CA GLN A 76 27.33 -8.00 -11.05
C GLN A 76 26.23 -8.01 -12.12
N ILE A 77 25.82 -6.83 -12.60
CA ILE A 77 24.81 -6.74 -13.68
C ILE A 77 25.32 -7.41 -14.96
N TYR A 78 26.59 -7.23 -15.31
CA TYR A 78 27.18 -7.88 -16.49
C TYR A 78 27.15 -9.41 -16.40
N LYS A 79 27.34 -9.99 -15.20
CA LYS A 79 27.20 -11.45 -15.02
C LYS A 79 25.78 -11.94 -15.29
N ILE A 80 24.76 -11.17 -14.89
CA ILE A 80 23.37 -11.51 -15.20
C ILE A 80 23.12 -11.42 -16.71
N TYR A 81 23.69 -10.42 -17.38
CA TYR A 81 23.59 -10.27 -18.84
C TYR A 81 24.20 -11.46 -19.58
N ASP A 82 25.38 -11.92 -19.16
CA ASP A 82 26.02 -13.11 -19.73
C ASP A 82 25.12 -14.34 -19.55
N GLN A 83 24.56 -14.56 -18.35
CA GLN A 83 23.65 -15.68 -18.07
C GLN A 83 22.36 -15.62 -18.91
N ILE A 84 21.76 -14.44 -19.08
CA ILE A 84 20.59 -14.25 -19.96
C ILE A 84 20.96 -14.58 -21.40
N GLN A 85 22.12 -14.12 -21.87
CA GLN A 85 22.57 -14.38 -23.23
C GLN A 85 22.82 -15.87 -23.47
N ASP A 86 23.42 -16.57 -22.51
CA ASP A 86 23.63 -18.02 -22.56
C ASP A 86 22.28 -18.76 -22.63
N ILE A 87 21.30 -18.39 -21.80
CA ILE A 87 19.95 -18.96 -21.83
C ILE A 87 19.29 -18.78 -23.21
N LEU A 88 19.39 -17.60 -23.81
CA LEU A 88 18.82 -17.37 -25.14
C LEU A 88 19.52 -18.23 -26.20
N ASN A 89 20.86 -18.23 -26.22
CA ASN A 89 21.65 -18.96 -27.20
C ASN A 89 21.42 -20.48 -27.12
N GLU A 90 21.42 -21.04 -25.90
CA GLU A 90 21.23 -22.47 -25.65
C GLU A 90 19.85 -22.98 -26.07
N ASN A 91 18.88 -22.09 -26.26
CA ASN A 91 17.48 -22.44 -26.57
C ASN A 91 17.05 -21.98 -27.97
N ASN A 92 17.99 -21.56 -28.82
CA ASN A 92 17.74 -21.00 -30.15
C ASN A 92 16.84 -19.76 -30.13
N TYR A 93 17.18 -18.80 -29.26
CA TYR A 93 16.60 -17.46 -29.25
C TYR A 93 17.69 -16.42 -29.45
N ALA A 94 17.30 -15.28 -30.01
CA ALA A 94 18.14 -14.10 -30.09
C ALA A 94 17.43 -12.93 -29.42
N GLY A 95 18.20 -12.01 -28.83
CA GLY A 95 17.60 -10.93 -28.06
C GLY A 95 18.57 -9.87 -27.57
N ASN A 96 17.99 -8.78 -27.06
CA ASN A 96 18.66 -7.71 -26.36
C ASN A 96 18.22 -7.70 -24.89
N HIS A 97 19.16 -7.44 -23.99
CA HIS A 97 18.91 -7.27 -22.57
C HIS A 97 19.51 -5.94 -22.10
N PHE A 98 18.79 -5.23 -21.23
CA PHE A 98 19.21 -3.90 -20.76
C PHE A 98 18.56 -3.58 -19.41
N LEU A 99 19.07 -2.53 -18.77
CA LEU A 99 18.57 -2.03 -17.49
C LEU A 99 17.50 -0.99 -17.75
N ILE A 100 16.32 -1.16 -17.18
CA ILE A 100 15.22 -0.20 -17.28
C ILE A 100 15.47 0.94 -16.29
N LYS A 101 15.43 2.17 -16.80
CA LYS A 101 15.67 3.42 -16.05
C LYS A 101 14.47 4.37 -16.10
N VAL A 102 13.50 4.11 -16.98
CA VAL A 102 12.34 4.97 -17.26
C VAL A 102 11.56 5.34 -15.99
N ASP A 103 11.45 4.41 -15.06
CA ASP A 103 10.72 4.50 -13.78
C ASP A 103 11.65 4.48 -12.57
N ASN A 104 12.96 4.66 -12.79
CA ASN A 104 14.01 4.37 -11.82
C ASN A 104 14.03 2.93 -11.27
N SER A 105 13.29 1.95 -11.81
CA SER A 105 13.20 0.59 -11.25
C SER A 105 14.53 -0.14 -11.22
N LYS A 106 15.42 0.13 -12.20
CA LYS A 106 16.66 -0.63 -12.43
C LYS A 106 16.41 -2.14 -12.60
N LYS A 107 15.20 -2.52 -13.05
CA LYS A 107 14.89 -3.88 -13.48
C LYS A 107 15.58 -4.20 -14.80
N ILE A 108 15.64 -5.47 -15.17
CA ILE A 108 16.21 -5.93 -16.44
C ILE A 108 15.07 -6.18 -17.43
N GLY A 109 15.10 -5.48 -18.56
CA GLY A 109 14.26 -5.78 -19.72
C GLY A 109 14.99 -6.71 -20.66
N VAL A 110 14.29 -7.71 -21.19
CA VAL A 110 14.79 -8.62 -22.22
C VAL A 110 13.77 -8.65 -23.36
N ILE A 111 14.22 -8.26 -24.56
CA ILE A 111 13.46 -8.39 -25.80
C ILE A 111 14.06 -9.54 -26.58
N PHE A 112 13.27 -10.54 -26.94
CA PHE A 112 13.77 -11.74 -27.57
C PHE A 112 12.79 -12.32 -28.58
N SER A 113 13.32 -13.04 -29.56
CA SER A 113 12.57 -13.69 -30.63
C SER A 113 13.14 -15.08 -30.90
N PRO A 114 12.31 -16.07 -31.27
CA PRO A 114 12.82 -17.38 -31.65
C PRO A 114 13.69 -17.29 -32.92
N LEU A 115 14.73 -18.11 -32.97
CA LEU A 115 15.46 -18.46 -34.19
C LEU A 115 14.83 -19.71 -34.82
N GLU A 116 15.42 -20.24 -35.90
CA GLU A 116 14.98 -21.51 -36.47
C GLU A 116 15.00 -22.63 -35.42
N ASN A 117 13.89 -23.37 -35.32
CA ASN A 117 13.72 -24.50 -34.39
C ASN A 117 13.98 -24.13 -32.91
N PRO A 118 13.14 -23.28 -32.28
CA PRO A 118 13.27 -22.97 -30.86
C PRO A 118 13.12 -24.23 -30.01
N LEU A 119 14.00 -24.41 -29.02
CA LEU A 119 14.02 -25.64 -28.20
C LEU A 119 12.98 -25.67 -27.09
N CYS A 120 12.41 -24.51 -26.74
CA CYS A 120 11.37 -24.39 -25.73
C CYS A 120 10.46 -23.18 -25.99
N SER A 121 9.38 -23.04 -25.22
CA SER A 121 8.46 -21.92 -25.35
C SER A 121 9.06 -20.61 -24.80
N PRO A 122 8.52 -19.44 -25.19
CA PRO A 122 8.90 -18.16 -24.57
C PRO A 122 8.65 -18.12 -23.05
N LEU A 123 7.64 -18.86 -22.58
CA LEU A 123 7.36 -19.03 -21.15
C LEU A 123 8.50 -19.78 -20.44
N ASP A 124 9.04 -20.82 -21.06
CA ASP A 124 10.19 -21.57 -20.51
C ASP A 124 11.46 -20.71 -20.47
N ILE A 125 11.66 -19.84 -21.46
CA ILE A 125 12.74 -18.84 -21.45
C ILE A 125 12.58 -17.90 -20.25
N ALA A 126 11.38 -17.34 -20.05
CA ALA A 126 11.12 -16.45 -18.92
C ALA A 126 11.33 -17.16 -17.56
N LYS A 127 10.93 -18.44 -17.42
CA LYS A 127 11.21 -19.27 -16.24
C LYS A 127 12.71 -19.43 -15.98
N LYS A 128 13.49 -19.73 -17.02
CA LYS A 128 14.96 -19.84 -16.93
C LYS A 128 15.59 -18.51 -16.52
N ILE A 129 15.15 -17.40 -17.12
CA ILE A 129 15.61 -16.04 -16.76
C ILE A 129 15.26 -15.71 -15.30
N HIS A 130 14.04 -16.01 -14.85
CA HIS A 130 13.60 -15.78 -13.47
C HIS A 130 14.45 -16.55 -12.45
N ALA A 131 14.89 -17.77 -12.79
CA ALA A 131 15.71 -18.60 -11.91
C ALA A 131 17.12 -18.02 -11.65
N ILE A 132 17.54 -16.99 -12.41
CA ILE A 132 18.78 -16.27 -12.16
C ILE A 132 18.64 -15.52 -10.82
N LYS A 133 19.40 -15.95 -9.82
CA LYS A 133 19.38 -15.33 -8.47
C LYS A 133 19.83 -13.87 -8.55
N PRO A 134 18.96 -12.89 -8.26
CA PRO A 134 19.39 -11.50 -8.24
C PRO A 134 20.14 -11.17 -6.96
N TYR A 135 20.86 -10.06 -6.98
CA TYR A 135 21.67 -9.58 -5.86
C TYR A 135 20.83 -8.84 -4.81
N VAL A 136 19.90 -9.55 -4.15
CA VAL A 136 19.10 -9.03 -3.04
C VAL A 136 19.11 -9.99 -1.87
N GLU A 137 18.76 -9.51 -0.67
CA GLU A 137 18.64 -10.39 0.49
C GLU A 137 17.64 -11.52 0.21
N LYS A 138 17.94 -12.73 0.69
CA LYS A 138 17.11 -13.92 0.45
C LYS A 138 15.64 -13.72 0.85
N LYS A 139 15.37 -12.87 1.86
CA LYS A 139 14.01 -12.55 2.30
C LYS A 139 13.17 -11.88 1.19
N TYR A 140 13.84 -11.24 0.22
CA TYR A 140 13.19 -10.58 -0.92
C TYR A 140 13.00 -11.47 -2.13
N TYR A 141 13.63 -12.66 -2.18
CA TYR A 141 13.47 -13.57 -3.31
C TYR A 141 12.01 -13.99 -3.53
N ARG A 142 11.23 -13.98 -2.45
CA ARG A 142 9.83 -14.34 -2.44
C ARG A 142 8.91 -13.27 -3.06
N TYR A 143 9.41 -12.05 -3.31
CA TYR A 143 8.66 -10.94 -3.92
C TYR A 143 9.16 -10.58 -5.32
N LEU A 144 9.94 -11.48 -5.92
CA LEU A 144 10.38 -11.34 -7.29
C LEU A 144 9.36 -12.03 -8.18
N ALA A 145 8.96 -11.36 -9.25
CA ALA A 145 8.36 -12.03 -10.39
C ALA A 145 8.99 -11.52 -11.68
N THR A 146 8.82 -12.32 -12.72
CA THR A 146 9.16 -11.93 -14.08
C THR A 146 7.87 -11.78 -14.87
N SER A 147 7.55 -10.57 -15.33
CA SER A 147 6.44 -10.38 -16.26
C SER A 147 6.86 -10.81 -17.66
N LEU A 148 6.00 -11.54 -18.38
CA LEU A 148 6.22 -11.92 -19.78
C LEU A 148 5.02 -11.55 -20.63
N VAL A 149 5.27 -10.86 -21.74
CA VAL A 149 4.30 -10.63 -22.82
C VAL A 149 4.85 -11.17 -24.14
N THR A 150 3.97 -11.71 -24.98
CA THR A 150 4.34 -12.44 -26.20
C THR A 150 3.62 -11.90 -27.43
N ASN A 151 4.12 -12.25 -28.63
CA ASN A 151 3.48 -11.96 -29.92
C ASN A 151 3.32 -10.47 -30.27
N TYR A 152 4.41 -9.69 -30.15
CA TYR A 152 4.45 -8.30 -30.62
C TYR A 152 5.21 -8.20 -31.94
N GLU A 153 4.84 -7.22 -32.76
CA GLU A 153 5.43 -6.98 -34.08
C GLU A 153 5.58 -5.47 -34.34
N GLY A 154 6.64 -5.08 -35.04
CA GLY A 154 6.88 -3.71 -35.47
C GLY A 154 7.46 -2.79 -34.39
N TYR A 155 8.13 -1.73 -34.85
CA TYR A 155 8.85 -0.79 -34.00
C TYR A 155 7.97 -0.06 -32.97
N GLY A 156 6.75 0.35 -33.35
CA GLY A 156 5.83 1.06 -32.46
C GLY A 156 5.35 0.24 -31.26
N ASN A 157 5.43 -1.09 -31.36
CA ASN A 157 4.93 -1.98 -30.33
C ASN A 157 5.97 -2.33 -29.27
N ILE A 158 7.23 -1.87 -29.38
CA ILE A 158 8.24 -2.07 -28.32
C ILE A 158 7.82 -1.35 -27.04
N HIS A 159 7.37 -0.09 -27.15
CA HIS A 159 6.85 0.67 -26.02
C HIS A 159 5.62 -0.01 -25.41
N LYS A 160 4.69 -0.45 -26.26
CA LYS A 160 3.50 -1.16 -25.81
C LYS A 160 3.84 -2.45 -25.05
N ALA A 161 4.75 -3.28 -25.58
CA ALA A 161 5.21 -4.49 -24.92
C ALA A 161 5.84 -4.20 -23.56
N TYR A 162 6.64 -3.13 -23.46
CA TYR A 162 7.17 -2.66 -22.18
C TYR A 162 6.05 -2.24 -21.22
N LYS A 163 5.09 -1.43 -21.66
CA LYS A 163 3.96 -0.98 -20.81
C LYS A 163 3.09 -2.13 -20.34
N ASP A 164 2.82 -3.09 -21.21
CA ASP A 164 2.03 -4.27 -20.87
C ASP A 164 2.78 -5.14 -19.85
N ALA A 165 4.08 -5.42 -20.06
CA ALA A 165 4.90 -6.13 -19.08
C ALA A 165 5.06 -5.36 -17.74
N ASP A 166 5.23 -4.04 -17.80
CA ASP A 166 5.32 -3.19 -16.60
C ASP A 166 4.01 -3.21 -15.80
N ASN A 167 2.86 -3.18 -16.49
CA ASN A 167 1.56 -3.36 -15.86
C ASN A 167 1.44 -4.73 -15.20
N LEU A 168 1.94 -5.80 -15.83
CA LEU A 168 1.94 -7.14 -15.23
C LEU A 168 2.72 -7.20 -13.90
N ASN A 169 3.81 -6.43 -13.78
CA ASN A 169 4.58 -6.38 -12.53
C ASN A 169 3.81 -5.76 -11.35
N LYS A 170 2.72 -5.03 -11.60
CA LYS A 170 1.86 -4.52 -10.52
C LYS A 170 1.11 -5.64 -9.80
N PHE A 171 0.94 -6.79 -10.45
CA PHE A 171 0.27 -7.95 -9.87
C PHE A 171 1.15 -8.77 -8.93
N ILE A 172 2.45 -8.48 -8.86
CA ILE A 172 3.39 -9.08 -7.89
C ILE A 172 2.89 -8.91 -6.46
N PHE A 173 2.22 -7.78 -6.19
CA PHE A 173 1.64 -7.51 -4.87
C PHE A 173 0.55 -8.51 -4.46
N PHE A 174 -0.17 -9.10 -5.43
CA PHE A 174 -1.34 -9.95 -5.20
C PHE A 174 -1.07 -11.44 -5.27
N HIS A 175 -0.08 -11.87 -6.05
CA HIS A 175 0.15 -13.28 -6.30
C HIS A 175 1.62 -13.67 -6.11
N PHE A 176 1.80 -14.57 -5.13
CA PHE A 176 3.07 -15.03 -4.59
C PHE A 176 3.59 -16.33 -5.23
N PHE A 177 2.76 -17.08 -5.97
CA PHE A 177 3.12 -18.44 -6.40
C PHE A 177 3.63 -18.53 -7.83
N ASP A 178 3.17 -17.64 -8.72
CA ASP A 178 3.56 -17.65 -10.13
C ASP A 178 4.80 -16.80 -10.33
N GLN A 179 5.96 -17.47 -10.33
CA GLN A 179 7.27 -16.89 -10.65
C GLN A 179 7.27 -16.07 -11.94
N ILE A 180 6.39 -16.42 -12.90
CA ILE A 180 6.17 -15.71 -14.16
C ILE A 180 4.73 -15.22 -14.24
N ILE A 181 4.53 -13.92 -14.45
CA ILE A 181 3.22 -13.31 -14.64
C ILE A 181 2.98 -13.11 -16.14
N THR A 182 1.91 -13.69 -16.68
CA THR A 182 1.47 -13.55 -18.07
C THR A 182 0.04 -13.02 -18.13
N PRO A 183 -0.40 -12.45 -19.27
CA PRO A 183 -1.79 -12.02 -19.43
C PRO A 183 -2.83 -13.14 -19.22
N GLU A 184 -2.46 -14.38 -19.56
CA GLU A 184 -3.35 -15.56 -19.47
C GLU A 184 -3.68 -15.93 -18.01
N ILE A 185 -2.72 -15.77 -17.10
CA ILE A 185 -2.91 -16.01 -15.66
C ILE A 185 -4.01 -15.07 -15.13
N MET A 186 -4.03 -13.82 -15.60
CA MET A 186 -5.02 -12.83 -15.17
C MET A 186 -6.44 -13.17 -15.63
N THR A 187 -6.60 -13.72 -16.84
CA THR A 187 -7.92 -14.02 -17.39
C THR A 187 -8.63 -15.16 -16.68
N ASN A 188 -7.89 -16.09 -16.07
CA ASN A 188 -8.45 -17.30 -15.47
C ASN A 188 -8.82 -17.14 -13.98
N LEU A 189 -8.32 -16.09 -13.32
CA LEU A 189 -8.39 -15.95 -11.86
C LEU A 189 -9.19 -14.73 -11.38
N CYS A 190 -9.66 -13.87 -12.30
CA CYS A 190 -10.31 -12.61 -11.93
C CYS A 190 -11.70 -12.83 -11.31
N ILE A 191 -11.83 -12.59 -9.99
CA ILE A 191 -13.11 -12.53 -9.28
C ILE A 191 -13.55 -11.06 -9.18
N PRO A 192 -14.83 -10.71 -9.48
CA PRO A 192 -15.32 -9.36 -9.29
C PRO A 192 -15.28 -8.95 -7.82
N CYS A 193 -14.33 -8.09 -7.45
CA CYS A 193 -14.30 -7.43 -6.13
C CYS A 193 -14.96 -6.06 -6.24
N THR A 194 -16.19 -5.95 -5.74
CA THR A 194 -16.93 -4.68 -5.76
C THR A 194 -16.70 -3.90 -4.47
N PHE A 195 -16.80 -2.56 -4.55
CA PHE A 195 -16.79 -1.72 -3.36
C PHE A 195 -17.83 -2.15 -2.31
N TYR A 196 -19.00 -2.60 -2.77
CA TYR A 196 -20.03 -3.14 -1.88
C TYR A 196 -19.56 -4.40 -1.14
N ALA A 197 -18.91 -5.34 -1.81
CA ALA A 197 -18.37 -6.54 -1.18
C ALA A 197 -17.28 -6.21 -0.14
N ILE A 198 -16.40 -5.25 -0.45
CA ILE A 198 -15.41 -4.73 0.50
C ILE A 198 -16.12 -4.17 1.73
N HIS A 199 -17.08 -3.27 1.52
CA HIS A 199 -17.77 -2.59 2.61
C HIS A 199 -18.58 -3.56 3.49
N GLN A 200 -19.21 -4.57 2.90
CA GLN A 200 -19.89 -5.63 3.65
C GLN A 200 -18.92 -6.42 4.52
N ASN A 201 -17.78 -6.83 3.97
CA ASN A 201 -16.79 -7.61 4.69
C ASN A 201 -16.16 -6.81 5.84
N VAL A 202 -15.82 -5.54 5.59
CA VAL A 202 -15.32 -4.61 6.61
C VAL A 202 -16.39 -4.23 7.65
N ASN A 203 -17.67 -4.46 7.40
CA ASN A 203 -18.69 -4.39 8.45
C ASN A 203 -18.73 -5.68 9.28
N ARG A 204 -18.60 -6.86 8.66
CA ARG A 204 -18.60 -8.14 9.39
C ARG A 204 -17.45 -8.26 10.38
N TRP A 205 -16.22 -7.92 9.97
CA TRP A 205 -15.11 -7.98 10.91
C TRP A 205 -15.26 -6.94 12.05
N LEU A 206 -15.96 -5.82 11.83
CA LEU A 206 -16.24 -4.83 12.86
C LEU A 206 -17.28 -5.38 13.84
N ASP A 207 -18.32 -6.04 13.35
CA ASP A 207 -19.29 -6.73 14.20
C ASP A 207 -18.60 -7.82 15.03
N ALA A 208 -17.72 -8.61 14.41
CA ALA A 208 -16.92 -9.63 15.09
C ALA A 208 -15.97 -9.02 16.14
N PHE A 209 -15.35 -7.88 15.83
CA PHE A 209 -14.51 -7.13 16.77
C PHE A 209 -15.33 -6.66 17.97
N CYS A 210 -16.50 -6.06 17.74
CA CYS A 210 -17.42 -5.62 18.79
C CYS A 210 -17.94 -6.79 19.66
N ASN A 211 -17.91 -8.02 19.15
CA ASN A 211 -18.23 -9.23 19.90
C ASN A 211 -17.01 -9.86 20.59
N GLY A 212 -15.81 -9.27 20.48
CA GLY A 212 -14.59 -9.83 21.05
C GLY A 212 -14.09 -11.09 20.32
N ASN A 213 -14.59 -11.38 19.11
CA ASN A 213 -14.29 -12.62 18.38
C ASN A 213 -13.11 -12.46 17.42
N ILE A 214 -11.88 -12.50 17.94
CA ILE A 214 -10.65 -12.36 17.14
C ILE A 214 -10.53 -13.41 16.01
N ASN A 215 -11.10 -14.60 16.18
CA ASN A 215 -11.01 -15.65 15.17
C ASN A 215 -11.85 -15.30 13.94
N GLU A 216 -13.06 -14.78 14.14
CA GLU A 216 -13.95 -14.34 13.06
C GLU A 216 -13.41 -13.08 12.39
N VAL A 217 -12.88 -12.13 13.18
CA VAL A 217 -12.13 -10.97 12.66
C VAL A 217 -11.00 -11.41 11.72
N ASN A 218 -10.18 -12.39 12.13
CA ASN A 218 -9.08 -12.89 11.30
C ASN A 218 -9.58 -13.57 10.03
N ALA A 219 -10.69 -14.31 10.10
CA ALA A 219 -11.29 -14.99 8.95
C ALA A 219 -11.86 -14.00 7.94
N ASP A 220 -12.52 -12.93 8.39
CA ASP A 220 -13.02 -11.87 7.52
C ASP A 220 -11.86 -11.11 6.84
N ILE A 221 -10.77 -10.82 7.57
CA ILE A 221 -9.56 -10.22 6.98
C ILE A 221 -8.98 -11.13 5.88
N ASP A 222 -8.81 -12.44 6.15
CA ASP A 222 -8.29 -13.38 5.15
C ASP A 222 -9.19 -13.43 3.93
N TYR A 223 -10.50 -13.58 4.13
CA TYR A 223 -11.45 -13.63 3.02
C TYR A 223 -11.47 -12.31 2.22
N LEU A 224 -11.37 -11.15 2.87
CA LEU A 224 -11.31 -9.87 2.17
C LEU A 224 -10.04 -9.75 1.32
N PHE A 225 -8.88 -9.96 1.92
CA PHE A 225 -7.62 -9.61 1.28
C PHE A 225 -7.06 -10.76 0.44
N LEU A 226 -7.08 -11.99 0.94
CA LEU A 226 -6.47 -13.15 0.28
C LEU A 226 -7.42 -13.86 -0.68
N GLU A 227 -8.74 -13.80 -0.46
CA GLU A 227 -9.71 -14.45 -1.35
C GLU A 227 -10.39 -13.47 -2.33
N LEU A 228 -10.86 -12.30 -1.86
CA LEU A 228 -11.54 -11.34 -2.74
C LEU A 228 -10.57 -10.41 -3.47
N ILE A 229 -9.70 -9.72 -2.75
CA ILE A 229 -8.85 -8.67 -3.33
C ILE A 229 -7.69 -9.27 -4.12
N ALA A 230 -6.97 -10.26 -3.58
CA ALA A 230 -5.86 -10.91 -4.29
C ALA A 230 -6.29 -11.45 -5.66
N ASN A 231 -7.42 -12.16 -5.70
CA ASN A 231 -7.99 -12.70 -6.94
C ASN A 231 -8.67 -11.64 -7.83
N SER A 232 -8.84 -10.40 -7.36
CA SER A 232 -9.31 -9.30 -8.23
C SER A 232 -8.19 -8.65 -9.03
N TYR A 233 -6.94 -8.82 -8.58
CA TYR A 233 -5.76 -8.16 -9.14
C TYR A 233 -5.86 -6.63 -9.19
N ASP A 234 -6.80 -6.01 -8.48
CA ASP A 234 -7.06 -4.58 -8.55
C ASP A 234 -6.47 -3.83 -7.35
N TYR A 235 -5.36 -3.12 -7.59
CA TYR A 235 -4.69 -2.29 -6.58
C TYR A 235 -5.59 -1.18 -6.04
N LEU A 236 -6.57 -0.73 -6.82
CA LEU A 236 -7.55 0.24 -6.33
C LEU A 236 -8.48 -0.38 -5.29
N GLN A 237 -8.91 -1.64 -5.48
CA GLN A 237 -9.70 -2.35 -4.46
C GLN A 237 -8.88 -2.57 -3.18
N PHE A 238 -7.62 -2.98 -3.32
CA PHE A 238 -6.70 -3.07 -2.19
C PHE A 238 -6.58 -1.73 -1.44
N SER A 239 -6.28 -0.65 -2.16
CA SER A 239 -6.13 0.69 -1.56
C SER A 239 -7.41 1.16 -0.88
N SER A 240 -8.57 0.82 -1.44
CA SER A 240 -9.87 1.16 -0.85
C SER A 240 -10.12 0.39 0.45
N ALA A 241 -9.90 -0.92 0.44
CA ALA A 241 -10.03 -1.76 1.63
C ALA A 241 -9.01 -1.40 2.72
N TYR A 242 -7.75 -1.17 2.35
CA TYR A 242 -6.70 -0.65 3.23
C TYR A 242 -7.16 0.63 3.95
N SER A 243 -7.67 1.60 3.19
CA SER A 243 -8.10 2.89 3.73
C SER A 243 -9.29 2.75 4.69
N LEU A 244 -10.22 1.85 4.39
CA LEU A 244 -11.38 1.58 5.24
C LEU A 244 -10.96 0.89 6.54
N CYS A 245 -10.14 -0.16 6.47
CA CYS A 245 -9.59 -0.84 7.66
C CYS A 245 -8.76 0.12 8.52
N LYS A 246 -7.92 0.97 7.89
CA LYS A 246 -7.13 1.97 8.61
C LYS A 246 -8.02 2.99 9.34
N SER A 247 -9.08 3.46 8.68
CA SER A 247 -10.05 4.38 9.30
C SER A 247 -10.76 3.74 10.50
N HIS A 248 -11.10 2.45 10.42
CA HIS A 248 -11.69 1.72 11.55
C HIS A 248 -10.70 1.55 12.70
N ILE A 249 -9.43 1.26 12.42
CA ILE A 249 -8.38 1.18 13.42
C ILE A 249 -8.17 2.51 14.13
N ASP A 250 -8.11 3.61 13.38
CA ASP A 250 -8.00 4.95 13.95
C ASP A 250 -9.21 5.25 14.84
N LEU A 251 -10.41 4.83 14.43
CA LEU A 251 -11.62 4.95 15.25
C LEU A 251 -11.57 4.08 16.51
N PHE A 252 -11.07 2.84 16.45
CA PHE A 252 -10.90 1.98 17.62
C PHE A 252 -9.96 2.63 18.64
N ILE A 253 -8.80 3.12 18.19
CA ILE A 253 -7.82 3.81 19.04
C ILE A 253 -8.46 5.04 19.68
N GLN A 254 -9.21 5.82 18.91
CA GLN A 254 -9.87 7.02 19.37
C GLN A 254 -10.94 6.74 20.43
N VAL A 255 -11.86 5.81 20.14
CA VAL A 255 -13.00 5.49 21.01
C VAL A 255 -12.53 4.85 22.32
N TYR A 256 -11.61 3.88 22.24
CA TYR A 256 -11.08 3.18 23.41
C TYR A 256 -9.91 3.90 24.09
N LYS A 257 -9.48 5.06 23.57
CA LYS A 257 -8.38 5.88 24.10
C LYS A 257 -7.07 5.10 24.27
N LEU A 258 -6.72 4.31 23.26
CA LEU A 258 -5.54 3.43 23.26
C LEU A 258 -4.24 4.23 23.03
N SER A 259 -3.10 3.64 23.45
CA SER A 259 -1.78 4.25 23.25
C SER A 259 -1.40 4.31 21.77
N PRO A 260 -0.71 5.35 21.27
CA PRO A 260 -0.26 5.43 19.87
C PRO A 260 0.62 4.27 19.42
N ASP A 261 1.44 3.72 20.32
CA ASP A 261 2.35 2.60 20.05
C ASP A 261 1.63 1.26 19.82
N SER A 262 0.31 1.23 20.03
CA SER A 262 -0.51 0.01 19.92
C SER A 262 -0.79 -0.44 18.48
N SER A 263 -0.46 0.36 17.46
CA SER A 263 -1.13 0.26 16.16
C SER A 263 -0.46 0.98 14.99
N GLU A 264 0.83 0.72 14.74
CA GLU A 264 1.46 1.21 13.51
C GLU A 264 1.21 0.24 12.34
N ILE A 265 0.06 0.40 11.69
CA ILE A 265 -0.05 -0.03 10.29
C ILE A 265 0.88 0.87 9.48
N LYS A 266 1.84 0.25 8.80
CA LYS A 266 2.79 0.95 7.93
C LYS A 266 2.02 1.62 6.79
N ARG A 267 2.64 2.62 6.15
CA ARG A 267 2.06 3.21 4.94
C ARG A 267 1.87 2.14 3.87
N ILE A 268 0.85 2.32 3.04
CA ILE A 268 0.44 1.35 2.01
C ILE A 268 1.59 0.96 1.05
N ASP A 269 2.50 1.89 0.75
CA ASP A 269 3.68 1.73 -0.12
C ASP A 269 4.85 0.96 0.54
N ALA A 270 4.78 0.76 1.85
CA ALA A 270 5.76 -0.02 2.60
C ALA A 270 5.55 -1.53 2.43
N TYR A 271 4.38 -1.97 1.95
CA TYR A 271 4.07 -3.39 1.76
C TYR A 271 4.56 -3.88 0.40
N ASP A 272 5.24 -5.02 0.42
CA ASP A 272 5.73 -5.70 -0.79
C ASP A 272 4.75 -6.73 -1.32
N ALA A 273 3.94 -7.28 -0.41
CA ALA A 273 2.88 -8.23 -0.74
C ALA A 273 1.66 -8.01 0.17
N ILE A 274 0.50 -8.45 -0.31
CA ILE A 274 -0.76 -8.37 0.42
C ILE A 274 -0.73 -9.17 1.73
N GLU A 275 0.02 -10.28 1.78
CA GLU A 275 0.17 -11.12 2.97
C GLU A 275 0.92 -10.42 4.10
N ASP A 276 1.88 -9.56 3.77
CA ASP A 276 2.61 -8.77 4.77
C ASP A 276 1.66 -7.73 5.40
N TYR A 277 0.80 -7.12 4.59
CA TYR A 277 -0.25 -6.23 5.10
C TYR A 277 -1.26 -6.97 5.97
N VAL A 278 -1.76 -8.13 5.51
CA VAL A 278 -2.71 -8.96 6.27
C VAL A 278 -2.12 -9.36 7.62
N SER A 279 -0.84 -9.75 7.64
CA SER A 279 -0.14 -10.12 8.87
C SER A 279 -0.03 -8.94 9.86
N ASP A 280 0.38 -7.77 9.37
CA ASP A 280 0.48 -6.55 10.18
C ASP A 280 -0.91 -6.08 10.69
N LEU A 281 -1.94 -6.17 9.85
CA LEU A 281 -3.32 -5.81 10.19
C LEU A 281 -3.85 -6.70 11.31
N LYS A 282 -3.72 -8.03 11.17
CA LYS A 282 -4.15 -9.00 12.19
C LYS A 282 -3.42 -8.80 13.52
N LEU A 283 -2.10 -8.56 13.47
CA LEU A 283 -1.32 -8.29 14.66
C LEU A 283 -1.78 -6.99 15.35
N THR A 284 -1.99 -5.93 14.58
CA THR A 284 -2.49 -4.64 15.08
C THR A 284 -3.84 -4.82 15.78
N VAL A 285 -4.76 -5.54 15.14
CA VAL A 285 -6.12 -5.73 15.68
C VAL A 285 -6.12 -6.59 16.92
N LYS A 286 -5.30 -7.65 16.96
CA LYS A 286 -5.06 -8.43 18.16
C LYS A 286 -4.52 -7.58 19.32
N ASN A 287 -3.54 -6.72 19.05
CA ASN A 287 -2.94 -5.84 20.07
C ASN A 287 -3.94 -4.81 20.60
N ILE A 288 -4.81 -4.28 19.74
CA ILE A 288 -5.92 -3.40 20.11
C ILE A 288 -6.90 -4.16 21.01
N MET A 289 -7.38 -5.33 20.58
CA MET A 289 -8.35 -6.13 21.35
C MET A 289 -7.82 -6.53 22.73
N ASN A 290 -6.52 -6.83 22.84
CA ASN A 290 -5.89 -7.18 24.13
C ASN A 290 -5.88 -6.02 25.14
N GLN A 291 -6.04 -4.77 24.69
CA GLN A 291 -6.11 -3.58 25.57
C GLN A 291 -7.54 -3.20 25.94
N ILE A 292 -8.54 -3.84 25.33
CA ILE A 292 -9.95 -3.53 25.53
C ILE A 292 -10.54 -4.51 26.54
N HIS A 293 -11.14 -3.96 27.61
CA HIS A 293 -11.82 -4.77 28.63
C HIS A 293 -13.34 -4.84 28.44
N THR A 294 -13.91 -3.92 27.67
CA THR A 294 -15.35 -3.85 27.44
C THR A 294 -15.59 -3.40 26.02
N PHE A 295 -16.39 -4.16 25.28
CA PHE A 295 -16.72 -3.86 23.90
C PHE A 295 -18.07 -3.14 23.82
N PHE A 296 -18.15 -2.17 22.92
CA PHE A 296 -19.39 -1.51 22.55
C PHE A 296 -20.03 -2.19 21.37
N THR A 297 -21.36 -2.20 21.31
CA THR A 297 -22.08 -2.59 20.10
C THR A 297 -21.70 -1.66 18.94
N PRO A 298 -21.78 -2.12 17.68
CA PRO A 298 -21.40 -1.31 16.52
C PRO A 298 -22.03 0.09 16.52
N ARG A 299 -23.31 0.19 16.88
CA ARG A 299 -24.04 1.48 16.91
C ARG A 299 -23.50 2.42 17.99
N VAL A 300 -23.27 1.90 19.21
CA VAL A 300 -22.69 2.71 20.30
C VAL A 300 -21.26 3.09 19.98
N PHE A 301 -20.47 2.18 19.42
CA PHE A 301 -19.11 2.44 18.95
C PHE A 301 -19.05 3.61 17.95
N PHE A 302 -19.88 3.57 16.88
CA PHE A 302 -19.95 4.65 15.90
C PHE A 302 -20.52 5.95 16.49
N ALA A 303 -21.47 5.89 17.42
CA ALA A 303 -21.98 7.07 18.13
C ALA A 303 -20.88 7.76 18.95
N LEU A 304 -20.07 6.99 19.70
CA LEU A 304 -18.95 7.51 20.46
C LEU A 304 -17.93 8.22 19.56
N GLY A 305 -17.57 7.58 18.45
CA GLY A 305 -16.70 8.15 17.43
C GLY A 305 -17.23 9.47 16.85
N TYR A 306 -18.51 9.47 16.46
CA TYR A 306 -19.18 10.67 15.94
C TYR A 306 -19.16 11.82 16.95
N ILE A 307 -19.48 11.55 18.22
CA ILE A 307 -19.47 12.57 19.28
C ILE A 307 -18.04 13.11 19.48
N GLN A 308 -17.04 12.24 19.57
CA GLN A 308 -15.66 12.66 19.80
C GLN A 308 -15.08 13.50 18.65
N ASN A 309 -15.55 13.30 17.42
CA ASN A 309 -15.15 14.09 16.25
C ASN A 309 -15.94 15.39 16.10
N ASN A 310 -17.14 15.47 16.67
CA ASN A 310 -18.07 16.59 16.46
C ASN A 310 -18.48 17.33 17.74
N TYR A 311 -17.87 17.05 18.91
CA TYR A 311 -18.29 17.65 20.19
C TYR A 311 -18.28 19.18 20.21
N MET A 312 -17.46 19.81 19.37
CA MET A 312 -17.30 21.26 19.24
C MET A 312 -18.50 21.92 18.57
N HIS A 313 -19.32 21.14 17.86
CA HIS A 313 -20.48 21.60 17.11
C HIS A 313 -21.77 21.38 17.90
N ASP A 314 -22.87 21.90 17.35
CA ASP A 314 -24.20 21.64 17.89
C ASP A 314 -24.64 20.22 17.51
N ILE A 315 -24.32 19.27 18.38
CA ILE A 315 -24.67 17.86 18.24
C ILE A 315 -25.78 17.48 19.20
N SER A 316 -26.76 16.76 18.68
CA SER A 316 -27.93 16.29 19.40
C SER A 316 -28.12 14.78 19.24
N LEU A 317 -28.94 14.18 20.10
CA LEU A 317 -29.35 12.79 19.96
C LEU A 317 -29.94 12.50 18.57
N SER A 318 -30.74 13.43 18.03
CA SER A 318 -31.30 13.32 16.68
C SER A 318 -30.22 13.30 15.61
N SER A 319 -29.23 14.20 15.69
CA SER A 319 -28.12 14.22 14.71
C SER A 319 -27.29 12.92 14.70
N ILE A 320 -27.15 12.28 15.87
CA ILE A 320 -26.44 10.99 15.99
C ILE A 320 -27.31 9.86 15.40
N ALA A 321 -28.61 9.89 15.67
CA ALA A 321 -29.55 8.92 15.13
C ALA A 321 -29.63 8.99 13.60
N ASP A 322 -29.64 10.22 13.05
CA ASP A 322 -29.61 10.48 11.60
C ASP A 322 -28.32 9.95 10.96
N TYR A 323 -27.16 10.19 11.59
CA TYR A 323 -25.86 9.66 11.16
C TYR A 323 -25.83 8.13 11.13
N LEU A 324 -26.51 7.48 12.08
CA LEU A 324 -26.58 6.02 12.18
C LEU A 324 -27.76 5.39 11.41
N HIS A 325 -28.63 6.21 10.80
CA HIS A 325 -29.86 5.78 10.15
C HIS A 325 -30.80 4.95 11.04
N ILE A 326 -30.99 5.37 12.30
CA ILE A 326 -31.85 4.72 13.29
C ILE A 326 -32.74 5.73 14.01
N TYR A 327 -33.69 5.23 14.83
CA TYR A 327 -34.51 6.10 15.66
C TYR A 327 -33.75 6.62 16.89
N PRO A 328 -33.97 7.89 17.31
CA PRO A 328 -33.32 8.47 18.50
C PRO A 328 -33.54 7.67 19.80
N THR A 329 -34.71 7.05 19.95
CA THR A 329 -35.04 6.22 21.11
C THR A 329 -34.17 4.98 21.21
N THR A 330 -33.84 4.37 20.07
CA THR A 330 -32.96 3.20 19.99
C THR A 330 -31.57 3.54 20.53
N ILE A 331 -30.90 4.55 19.96
CA ILE A 331 -29.54 4.92 20.37
C ILE A 331 -29.50 5.48 21.79
N SER A 332 -30.53 6.21 22.24
CA SER A 332 -30.61 6.67 23.62
C SER A 332 -30.59 5.50 24.62
N SER A 333 -31.37 4.45 24.34
CA SER A 333 -31.44 3.28 25.22
C SER A 333 -30.15 2.47 25.24
N GLU A 334 -29.56 2.22 24.06
CA GLU A 334 -28.32 1.43 23.92
C GLU A 334 -27.12 2.17 24.52
N PHE A 335 -27.01 3.47 24.24
CA PHE A 335 -25.91 4.30 24.75
C PHE A 335 -25.94 4.42 26.28
N ASN A 336 -27.11 4.67 26.89
CA ASN A 336 -27.21 4.71 28.36
C ASN A 336 -26.85 3.37 29.01
N LYS A 337 -27.23 2.26 28.36
CA LYS A 337 -26.96 0.91 28.88
C LYS A 337 -25.48 0.55 28.83
N GLU A 338 -24.78 0.93 27.76
CA GLU A 338 -23.38 0.52 27.54
C GLU A 338 -22.36 1.55 28.04
N VAL A 339 -22.62 2.85 27.83
CA VAL A 339 -21.71 3.95 28.21
C VAL A 339 -21.96 4.42 29.65
N LEU A 340 -23.07 3.97 30.26
CA LEU A 340 -23.46 4.27 31.65
C LEU A 340 -23.68 5.77 31.92
N CYS A 341 -23.91 6.57 30.87
CA CYS A 341 -24.30 7.96 30.96
C CYS A 341 -25.12 8.37 29.73
N SER A 342 -25.83 9.50 29.84
CA SER A 342 -26.59 10.03 28.72
C SER A 342 -25.69 10.60 27.64
N VAL A 343 -26.19 10.65 26.40
CA VAL A 343 -25.49 11.29 25.27
C VAL A 343 -25.12 12.74 25.59
N SER A 344 -26.04 13.52 26.16
CA SER A 344 -25.78 14.93 26.54
C SER A 344 -24.69 15.06 27.60
N GLU A 345 -24.69 14.15 28.57
CA GLU A 345 -23.64 14.09 29.59
C GLU A 345 -22.28 13.70 28.98
N TYR A 346 -22.25 12.71 28.10
CA TYR A 346 -21.02 12.30 27.42
C TYR A 346 -20.42 13.44 26.59
N ILE A 347 -21.25 14.15 25.81
CA ILE A 347 -20.83 15.35 25.05
C ILE A 347 -20.21 16.37 26.01
N SER A 348 -20.89 16.68 27.11
CA SER A 348 -20.40 17.63 28.11
C SER A 348 -19.05 17.18 28.70
N ASN A 349 -18.91 15.89 29.02
CA ASN A 349 -17.66 15.32 29.53
C ASN A 349 -16.52 15.42 28.51
N CYS A 350 -16.77 15.15 27.22
CA CYS A 350 -15.79 15.36 26.14
C CYS A 350 -15.32 16.81 26.06
N ARG A 351 -16.26 17.77 26.09
CA ARG A 351 -15.94 19.20 26.08
C ARG A 351 -15.07 19.61 27.27
N ILE A 352 -15.41 19.14 28.47
CA ILE A 352 -14.65 19.44 29.69
C ILE A 352 -13.24 18.82 29.66
N GLN A 353 -13.09 17.58 29.21
CA GLN A 353 -11.76 16.95 29.06
C GLN A 353 -10.86 17.78 28.13
N LYS A 354 -11.40 18.22 27.00
CA LYS A 354 -10.66 19.06 26.03
C LYS A 354 -10.39 20.47 26.58
N ALA A 355 -11.29 21.00 27.40
CA ALA A 355 -11.04 22.24 28.13
C ALA A 355 -9.83 22.11 29.06
N CYS A 356 -9.74 21.01 29.83
CA CYS A 356 -8.60 20.75 30.71
C CYS A 356 -7.27 20.72 29.93
N ASP A 357 -7.24 20.09 28.76
CA ASP A 357 -6.05 20.05 27.90
C ASP A 357 -5.66 21.45 27.40
N LEU A 358 -6.62 22.24 26.92
CA LEU A 358 -6.38 23.60 26.44
C LEU A 358 -5.94 24.54 27.57
N LEU A 359 -6.55 24.42 28.76
CA LEU A 359 -6.15 25.18 29.94
C LEU A 359 -4.72 24.87 30.38
N LYS A 360 -4.27 23.62 30.21
CA LYS A 360 -2.90 23.20 30.51
C LYS A 360 -1.91 23.61 29.44
N ARG A 361 -2.28 23.62 28.15
CA ARG A 361 -1.32 23.71 27.03
C ARG A 361 -1.34 25.03 26.27
N SER A 362 -2.31 25.91 26.52
CA SER A 362 -2.47 27.17 25.76
C SER A 362 -2.62 28.40 26.66
N SER A 363 -2.46 29.58 26.08
CA SER A 363 -2.69 30.89 26.70
C SER A 363 -4.04 31.51 26.33
N PHE A 364 -4.93 30.77 25.65
CA PHE A 364 -6.24 31.27 25.21
C PHE A 364 -7.07 31.79 26.39
N SER A 365 -7.92 32.81 26.18
CA SER A 365 -8.85 33.26 27.21
C SER A 365 -9.87 32.15 27.55
N ILE A 366 -10.49 32.23 28.73
CA ILE A 366 -11.54 31.29 29.14
C ILE A 366 -12.70 31.33 28.15
N GLU A 367 -13.10 32.53 27.71
CA GLU A 367 -14.08 32.74 26.64
C GLU A 367 -13.71 32.03 25.33
N MET A 368 -12.46 32.18 24.88
CA MET A 368 -11.99 31.55 23.64
C MET A 368 -11.95 30.02 23.75
N ILE A 369 -11.58 29.48 24.92
CA ILE A 369 -11.65 28.03 25.19
C ILE A 369 -13.10 27.57 25.13
N ALA A 370 -14.04 28.25 25.80
CA ALA A 370 -15.45 27.91 25.79
C ALA A 370 -16.00 27.83 24.37
N LYS A 371 -15.70 28.83 23.53
CA LYS A 371 -16.10 28.85 22.12
C LYS A 371 -15.48 27.71 21.31
N LYS A 372 -14.18 27.42 21.52
CA LYS A 372 -13.46 26.36 20.79
C LYS A 372 -13.95 24.95 21.09
N ILE A 373 -14.44 24.70 22.30
CA ILE A 373 -14.96 23.40 22.72
C ILE A 373 -16.49 23.28 22.55
N GLY A 374 -17.16 24.28 21.97
CA GLY A 374 -18.57 24.21 21.61
C GLY A 374 -19.57 24.65 22.69
N PHE A 375 -19.15 25.43 23.69
CA PHE A 375 -20.10 26.11 24.58
C PHE A 375 -20.52 27.46 24.00
N THR A 376 -21.81 27.76 24.08
CA THR A 376 -22.41 29.01 23.59
C THR A 376 -22.14 30.22 24.50
N SER A 377 -21.81 30.00 25.78
CA SER A 377 -21.40 31.08 26.69
C SER A 377 -20.31 30.65 27.67
N GLU A 378 -19.40 31.58 27.96
CA GLU A 378 -18.33 31.40 28.96
C GLU A 378 -18.91 31.13 30.36
N ARG A 379 -20.00 31.82 30.71
CA ARG A 379 -20.66 31.67 32.01
C ARG A 379 -21.20 30.26 32.21
N TYR A 380 -21.89 29.72 31.21
CA TYR A 380 -22.40 28.34 31.26
C TYR A 380 -21.26 27.32 31.29
N PHE A 381 -20.24 27.50 30.43
CA PHE A 381 -19.03 26.68 30.47
C PHE A 381 -18.38 26.67 31.87
N SER A 382 -18.17 27.84 32.46
CA SER A 382 -17.49 27.95 33.76
C SER A 382 -18.28 27.30 34.89
N HIS A 383 -19.62 27.35 34.82
CA HIS A 383 -20.49 26.63 35.75
C HIS A 383 -20.31 25.12 35.61
N ILE A 384 -20.51 24.56 34.41
CA ILE A 384 -20.37 23.12 34.15
C ILE A 384 -18.96 22.61 34.48
N PHE A 385 -17.92 23.38 34.12
CA PHE A 385 -16.54 23.03 34.45
C PHE A 385 -16.32 22.96 35.96
N LYS A 386 -16.84 23.95 36.71
CA LYS A 386 -16.72 23.96 38.18
C LYS A 386 -17.45 22.79 38.82
N GLU A 387 -18.64 22.43 38.31
CA GLU A 387 -19.37 21.25 38.78
C GLU A 387 -18.59 19.96 38.54
N LYS A 388 -18.01 19.79 37.35
CA LYS A 388 -17.30 18.56 36.95
C LYS A 388 -15.87 18.45 37.52
N MET A 389 -15.17 19.57 37.72
CA MET A 389 -13.76 19.59 38.13
C MET A 389 -13.53 20.09 39.56
N GLY A 390 -14.58 20.54 40.26
CA GLY A 390 -14.52 21.05 41.63
C GLY A 390 -13.92 22.45 41.79
N CYS A 391 -13.40 23.06 40.73
CA CYS A 391 -12.81 24.40 40.75
C CYS A 391 -13.08 25.18 39.45
N ALA A 392 -12.95 26.50 39.50
CA ALA A 392 -13.18 27.33 38.31
C ALA A 392 -12.08 27.11 37.25
N PRO A 393 -12.37 27.27 35.94
CA PRO A 393 -11.36 27.15 34.87
C PRO A 393 -10.10 28.00 35.09
N SER A 394 -10.27 29.23 35.62
CA SER A 394 -9.16 30.14 35.93
C SER A 394 -8.33 29.69 37.13
N GLN A 395 -8.94 28.98 38.09
CA GLN A 395 -8.22 28.33 39.20
C GLN A 395 -7.46 27.11 38.68
N TYR A 396 -8.13 26.24 37.91
CA TYR A 396 -7.51 25.06 37.30
C TYR A 396 -6.25 25.42 36.50
N ARG A 397 -6.27 26.51 35.73
CA ARG A 397 -5.09 27.03 35.02
C ARG A 397 -3.97 27.49 35.97
N ARG A 398 -4.32 28.16 37.07
CA ARG A 398 -3.34 28.69 38.03
C ARG A 398 -2.62 27.60 38.82
N HIS A 399 -3.27 26.48 39.12
CA HIS A 399 -2.61 25.36 39.82
C HIS A 399 -1.39 24.82 39.06
N LYS A 400 -1.33 24.94 37.72
CA LYS A 400 -0.14 24.64 36.92
C LYS A 400 1.09 25.50 37.27
N TYR A 401 0.90 26.71 37.78
CA TYR A 401 1.99 27.63 38.13
C TYR A 401 2.47 27.45 39.57
N ALA A 402 1.80 26.63 40.38
CA ALA A 402 2.21 26.33 41.76
C ALA A 402 3.03 25.03 41.87
N ASP A 403 2.87 24.10 40.91
CA ASP A 403 3.57 22.80 40.85
C ASP A 403 4.74 22.79 39.83
N LYS A 404 5.24 23.97 39.45
CA LYS A 404 6.52 24.16 38.73
C LYS A 404 7.50 24.85 39.68
#